data_AF-A0A8X7W762-F1
#
_entry.id   AF-A0A8X7W762-F1
#
_cell.length_a   1.000
_cell.length_b   1.000
_cell.length_c   1.000
_cell.angle_alpha   90.00
_cell.angle_beta   90.00
_cell.angle_gamma   90.00
#
_symmetry.space_group_name_H-M   'P 1'
#
loop_
_entity.id
_entity.type
_entity.pdbx_description
1 polymer ?
#
loop_
_entity_poly.entity_id
_entity_poly.type
_entity_poly.pdbx_seq_one_letter_code
_entity_poly.pdbx_strand_id
1 'polypeptide(L)'
;MRRGGAPRRKLFLVPKVSERSCDRESQPRDVSWAHDGGEHASRGGDFAKGKLSGTDLLHIFSHLPRDLNFIDHTSNIGWKASQKKPVIIDPGLYLNKKSDVFWVTQRRSIPTAFKLFTGSAWMALSRPFIDYCIWGWDNLPRTVLMYYSNFLSSPEGYFHTVLCNAEEFRNTTVNSDLHFITWDNPPKQHPHHLNLGDMDRMVNSNAPFARKFRREDPVLDKIDEELLNRGSGMPTPGGWCIGSHENGTDPCAVIGDTDVIRPGPGARRLESLVTSLLSTENFRPKQCK
;
A
#
# COMPACT_ATOMS: atom_id res chain seq x y z
N MET A 1 30.23 31.91 3.76
CA MET A 1 28.76 31.70 3.87
C MET A 1 28.31 30.75 2.76
N ARG A 2 28.18 29.45 3.04
CA ARG A 2 27.57 28.49 2.11
C ARG A 2 26.15 28.21 2.58
N ARG A 3 25.15 28.52 1.75
CA ARG A 3 23.73 28.24 2.01
C ARG A 3 23.50 26.73 1.92
N GLY A 4 23.05 26.12 3.02
CA GLY A 4 22.66 24.71 3.06
C GLY A 4 21.29 24.53 2.42
N GLY A 5 21.23 23.78 1.32
CA GLY A 5 19.98 23.29 0.73
C GLY A 5 19.50 22.06 1.49
N ALA A 6 18.24 22.05 1.91
CA ALA A 6 17.60 20.89 2.52
C ALA A 6 17.47 19.74 1.50
N PRO A 7 17.73 18.48 1.88
CA PRO A 7 17.54 17.35 0.97
C PRO A 7 16.04 17.08 0.77
N ARG A 8 15.58 17.11 -0.49
CA ARG A 8 14.22 16.70 -0.91
C ARG A 8 14.02 15.21 -0.55
N ARG A 9 12.97 14.87 0.22
CA ARG A 9 12.70 13.50 0.71
C ARG A 9 11.49 12.89 0.00
N LYS A 10 11.70 11.71 -0.59
CA LYS A 10 10.69 10.90 -1.30
C LYS A 10 9.69 10.27 -0.32
N LEU A 11 8.41 10.25 -0.68
CA LEU A 11 7.37 9.43 -0.05
C LEU A 11 7.61 7.97 -0.46
N PHE A 12 7.82 7.07 0.50
CA PHE A 12 7.94 5.65 0.24
C PHE A 12 6.56 5.00 0.38
N LEU A 13 5.88 4.77 -0.74
CA LEU A 13 4.86 3.72 -0.79
C LEU A 13 5.62 2.40 -0.79
N VAL A 14 5.40 1.55 0.22
CA VAL A 14 5.97 0.20 0.25
C VAL A 14 5.35 -0.57 -0.92
N PRO A 15 6.09 -0.84 -2.01
CA PRO A 15 5.58 -1.73 -3.03
C PRO A 15 5.39 -3.08 -2.35
N LYS A 16 4.33 -3.80 -2.72
CA LYS A 16 4.28 -5.23 -2.42
C LYS A 16 5.63 -5.82 -2.81
N VAL A 17 6.36 -6.41 -1.87
CA VAL A 17 7.44 -7.34 -2.18
C VAL A 17 6.75 -8.49 -2.92
N SER A 18 6.68 -8.36 -4.25
CA SER A 18 6.74 -9.51 -5.11
C SER A 18 8.01 -10.22 -4.70
N GLU A 19 7.91 -11.49 -4.30
CA GLU A 19 9.05 -12.41 -4.28
C GLU A 19 9.87 -12.20 -5.56
N ARG A 20 10.93 -11.41 -5.51
CA ARG A 20 11.89 -11.22 -6.59
C ARG A 20 13.27 -10.91 -6.02
N SER A 21 14.21 -11.64 -6.62
CA SER A 21 15.67 -11.63 -6.51
C SER A 21 16.28 -10.28 -6.15
N CYS A 22 17.13 -10.29 -5.13
CA CYS A 22 18.19 -9.30 -4.95
C CYS A 22 19.27 -9.53 -6.00
N ASP A 23 19.41 -8.63 -6.97
CA ASP A 23 20.69 -8.42 -7.65
C ASP A 23 21.29 -7.10 -7.16
N ARG A 24 22.50 -7.17 -6.59
CA ARG A 24 23.33 -6.01 -6.22
C ARG A 24 24.26 -5.69 -7.40
N GLU A 25 24.27 -4.45 -7.88
CA GLU A 25 25.48 -3.59 -7.89
C GLU A 25 25.27 -2.15 -8.42
N SER A 26 25.84 -1.20 -7.67
CA SER A 26 26.41 0.11 -8.02
C SER A 26 25.60 1.26 -8.68
N GLN A 27 25.25 2.24 -7.82
CA GLN A 27 25.50 3.70 -7.91
C GLN A 27 24.76 4.63 -8.92
N PRO A 28 24.66 5.94 -8.59
CA PRO A 28 23.43 6.72 -8.70
C PRO A 28 23.29 7.40 -10.06
N ARG A 29 22.12 7.26 -10.66
CA ARG A 29 21.68 8.10 -11.78
C ARG A 29 20.32 8.70 -11.49
N ASP A 30 20.17 9.91 -11.99
CA ASP A 30 19.11 10.88 -11.75
C ASP A 30 17.69 10.29 -11.78
N VAL A 31 16.84 10.87 -10.94
CA VAL A 31 15.44 10.47 -10.77
C VAL A 31 14.64 10.92 -11.99
N SER A 32 14.59 10.07 -13.01
CA SER A 32 13.54 10.10 -14.01
C SER A 32 12.25 9.53 -13.40
N TRP A 33 11.13 10.20 -13.61
CA TRP A 33 9.83 9.62 -13.37
C TRP A 33 9.65 8.48 -14.38
N ALA A 34 9.90 7.25 -13.92
CA ALA A 34 9.71 6.07 -14.74
C ALA A 34 8.22 5.90 -15.03
N HIS A 35 7.81 6.44 -16.17
CA HIS A 35 6.92 5.74 -17.08
C HIS A 35 7.52 4.38 -17.37
N ASP A 36 7.12 3.36 -16.62
CA ASP A 36 7.45 1.99 -16.96
C ASP A 36 6.26 1.36 -17.67
N GLY A 37 6.23 1.57 -18.98
CA GLY A 37 5.70 0.61 -19.94
C GLY A 37 6.67 -0.57 -20.08
N GLY A 38 7.11 -1.13 -18.96
CA GLY A 38 8.08 -2.21 -18.87
C GLY A 38 7.38 -3.55 -18.74
N GLU A 39 7.41 -4.32 -19.83
CA GLU A 39 7.26 -5.77 -19.80
C GLU A 39 8.11 -6.36 -18.66
N HIS A 40 7.47 -6.81 -17.59
CA HIS A 40 7.76 -8.04 -16.83
C HIS A 40 6.87 -8.08 -15.58
N ALA A 41 5.56 -7.93 -15.79
CA ALA A 41 4.55 -8.40 -14.87
C ALA A 41 4.73 -9.91 -14.67
N SER A 42 4.72 -10.35 -13.41
CA SER A 42 4.73 -11.77 -13.03
C SER A 42 3.73 -12.53 -13.92
N ARG A 43 4.20 -13.59 -14.59
CA ARG A 43 3.36 -14.48 -15.40
C ARG A 43 2.20 -15.00 -14.52
N GLY A 44 1.01 -14.39 -14.66
CA GLY A 44 -0.15 -14.55 -13.77
C GLY A 44 -0.67 -13.19 -13.27
N GLY A 45 -1.06 -12.33 -14.22
CA GLY A 45 -1.15 -10.87 -14.06
C GLY A 45 -2.46 -10.37 -13.47
N ASP A 46 -2.53 -10.31 -12.15
CA ASP A 46 -3.54 -9.55 -11.45
C ASP A 46 -2.90 -8.44 -10.59
N PHE A 47 -3.54 -7.28 -10.49
CA PHE A 47 -2.93 -6.11 -9.85
C PHE A 47 -3.93 -5.17 -9.18
N ALA A 48 -3.39 -4.15 -8.50
CA ALA A 48 -4.13 -3.02 -7.93
C ALA A 48 -3.94 -1.78 -8.81
N LYS A 49 -4.96 -0.93 -8.91
CA LYS A 49 -4.96 0.26 -9.76
C LYS A 49 -5.20 1.51 -8.91
N GLY A 50 -4.42 2.57 -9.17
CA GLY A 50 -4.67 3.91 -8.62
C GLY A 50 -5.83 4.61 -9.33
N LYS A 51 -6.65 5.33 -8.58
CA LYS A 51 -7.89 6.01 -9.03
C LYS A 51 -7.82 7.53 -8.90
N LEU A 52 -6.63 8.06 -8.66
CA LEU A 52 -6.31 9.48 -8.62
C LEU A 52 -4.86 9.70 -9.05
N SER A 53 -4.50 10.94 -9.35
CA SER A 53 -3.15 11.30 -9.81
C SER A 53 -2.13 11.30 -8.67
N GLY A 54 -0.84 11.26 -9.03
CA GLY A 54 0.23 11.43 -8.05
C GLY A 54 0.17 12.78 -7.33
N THR A 55 -0.27 13.85 -8.01
CA THR A 55 -0.42 15.18 -7.40
C THR A 55 -1.57 15.23 -6.40
N ASP A 56 -2.68 14.54 -6.66
CA ASP A 56 -3.81 14.44 -5.74
C ASP A 56 -3.38 13.77 -4.43
N LEU A 57 -2.65 12.66 -4.54
CA LEU A 57 -2.13 11.94 -3.39
C LEU A 57 -1.16 12.82 -2.58
N LEU A 58 -0.19 13.44 -3.26
CA LEU A 58 0.79 14.31 -2.61
C LEU A 58 0.14 15.52 -1.94
N HIS A 59 -0.84 16.14 -2.60
CA HIS A 59 -1.59 17.26 -2.05
C HIS A 59 -2.25 16.88 -0.72
N ILE A 60 -3.05 15.82 -0.69
CA ILE A 60 -3.74 15.43 0.55
C ILE A 60 -2.75 14.99 1.63
N PHE A 61 -1.80 14.11 1.31
CA PHE A 61 -0.82 13.63 2.30
C PHE A 61 0.13 14.73 2.80
N SER A 62 0.24 15.86 2.11
CA SER A 62 1.02 17.01 2.60
C SER A 62 0.35 17.75 3.76
N HIS A 63 -0.98 17.64 3.89
CA HIS A 63 -1.76 18.25 4.96
C HIS A 63 -1.97 17.33 6.16
N LEU A 64 -1.52 16.07 6.08
CA LEU A 64 -1.67 15.09 7.16
C LEU A 64 -0.43 15.05 8.06
N PRO A 65 -0.60 14.73 9.35
CA PRO A 65 0.53 14.38 10.21
C PRO A 65 1.34 13.24 9.58
N ARG A 66 2.67 13.42 9.53
CA ARG A 66 3.59 12.53 8.79
C ARG A 66 3.89 11.22 9.51
N ASP A 67 3.46 11.11 10.76
CA ASP A 67 3.58 9.95 11.65
C ASP A 67 2.39 8.99 11.54
N LEU A 68 1.32 9.34 10.82
CA LEU A 68 0.18 8.45 10.59
C LEU A 68 0.56 7.21 9.77
N ASN A 69 0.01 6.07 10.18
CA ASN A 69 0.17 4.77 9.56
C ASN A 69 -1.21 4.26 9.12
N PHE A 70 -1.47 4.21 7.82
CA PHE A 70 -2.70 3.65 7.24
C PHE A 70 -2.54 2.13 7.11
N ILE A 71 -3.15 1.42 8.05
CA ILE A 71 -3.05 -0.03 8.17
C ILE A 71 -4.39 -0.57 8.68
N ASP A 72 -5.10 -1.31 7.84
CA ASP A 72 -6.28 -2.06 8.30
C ASP A 72 -5.84 -3.09 9.33
N HIS A 73 -6.45 -3.12 10.52
CA HIS A 73 -6.04 -4.02 11.58
C HIS A 73 -7.20 -4.50 12.45
N THR A 74 -7.05 -5.72 12.96
CA THR A 74 -7.91 -6.29 14.00
C THR A 74 -7.12 -7.19 14.93
N SER A 75 -7.48 -7.15 16.22
CA SER A 75 -7.01 -8.11 17.23
C SER A 75 -8.01 -9.25 17.46
N ASN A 76 -9.17 -9.21 16.81
CA ASN A 76 -10.17 -10.26 16.94
C ASN A 76 -9.81 -11.42 16.02
N ILE A 77 -8.89 -12.26 16.49
CA ILE A 77 -8.34 -13.36 15.69
C ILE A 77 -9.26 -14.58 15.75
N GLY A 78 -10.13 -14.71 16.77
CA GLY A 78 -11.15 -15.76 16.85
C GLY A 78 -10.65 -17.16 16.43
N TRP A 79 -11.34 -17.77 15.46
CA TRP A 79 -10.97 -19.09 14.90
C TRP A 79 -9.62 -19.10 14.16
N LYS A 80 -9.17 -17.95 13.63
CA LYS A 80 -7.86 -17.79 12.97
C LYS A 80 -6.69 -17.97 13.95
N ALA A 81 -6.94 -17.99 15.26
CA ALA A 81 -5.89 -18.19 16.26
C ALA A 81 -5.25 -19.58 16.12
N SER A 82 -6.04 -20.59 15.73
CA SER A 82 -5.54 -21.93 15.41
C SER A 82 -4.58 -21.92 14.21
N GLN A 83 -4.82 -21.05 13.22
CA GLN A 83 -3.97 -20.84 12.05
C GLN A 83 -2.67 -20.11 12.38
N LYS A 84 -2.52 -19.56 13.60
CA LYS A 84 -1.28 -18.89 14.04
C LYS A 84 -0.22 -19.84 14.63
N LYS A 85 -0.61 -21.09 14.90
CA LYS A 85 0.19 -22.14 15.57
C LYS A 85 1.06 -23.00 14.65
N PRO A 86 0.71 -23.26 13.38
CA PRO A 86 1.59 -23.99 12.47
C PRO A 86 2.91 -23.25 12.24
N VAL A 87 3.97 -24.03 12.03
CA VAL A 87 5.30 -23.55 11.67
C VAL A 87 5.60 -24.06 10.26
N ILE A 88 6.02 -23.17 9.39
CA ILE A 88 6.43 -23.51 8.02
C ILE A 88 7.92 -23.26 7.83
N ILE A 89 8.54 -24.08 6.99
CA ILE A 89 9.84 -23.79 6.40
C ILE A 89 9.57 -23.44 4.94
N ASP A 90 9.83 -22.20 4.57
CA ASP A 90 9.67 -21.71 3.21
C ASP A 90 11.00 -21.79 2.46
N PRO A 91 11.15 -22.71 1.49
CA PRO A 91 12.38 -22.83 0.73
C PRO A 91 12.66 -21.62 -0.15
N GLY A 92 11.64 -20.82 -0.47
CA GLY A 92 11.79 -19.56 -1.21
C GLY A 92 12.63 -18.51 -0.47
N LEU A 93 12.89 -18.70 0.83
CA LEU A 93 13.78 -17.81 1.60
C LEU A 93 15.27 -18.10 1.39
N TYR A 94 15.65 -19.29 0.93
CA TYR A 94 17.06 -19.69 0.82
C TYR A 94 17.40 -20.47 -0.46
N LEU A 95 16.42 -20.83 -1.28
CA LEU A 95 16.61 -21.44 -2.59
C LEU A 95 16.17 -20.48 -3.70
N ASN A 96 16.92 -20.45 -4.79
CA ASN A 96 16.58 -19.64 -5.97
C ASN A 96 15.41 -20.22 -6.79
N LYS A 97 15.03 -21.48 -6.55
CA LYS A 97 13.92 -22.14 -7.22
C LYS A 97 12.73 -22.22 -6.27
N LYS A 98 11.57 -21.74 -6.74
CA LYS A 98 10.31 -21.81 -6.00
C LYS A 98 9.86 -23.27 -5.84
N SER A 99 9.48 -23.64 -4.63
CA SER A 99 8.87 -24.93 -4.29
C SER A 99 7.79 -24.72 -3.24
N ASP A 100 7.01 -25.76 -2.97
CA ASP A 100 6.03 -25.72 -1.89
C ASP A 100 6.68 -25.59 -0.52
N VAL A 101 5.93 -25.02 0.42
CA VAL A 101 6.36 -24.87 1.81
C VAL A 101 6.34 -26.23 2.52
N PHE A 102 7.30 -26.44 3.40
CA PHE A 102 7.32 -27.61 4.27
C PHE A 102 6.56 -27.31 5.55
N TRP A 103 5.58 -28.16 5.86
CA TRP A 103 4.82 -28.08 7.10
C TRP A 103 5.53 -28.87 8.19
N VAL A 104 5.87 -28.20 9.28
CA VAL A 104 6.46 -28.83 10.45
C VAL A 104 5.34 -29.44 11.30
N THR A 105 5.56 -30.64 11.84
CA THR A 105 4.55 -31.35 12.65
C THR A 105 4.34 -30.68 14.01
N GLN A 106 5.40 -30.11 14.58
CA GLN A 106 5.33 -29.34 15.82
C GLN A 106 4.60 -28.01 15.61
N ARG A 107 3.78 -27.65 16.60
CA ARG A 107 3.04 -26.38 16.64
C ARG A 107 3.58 -25.51 17.76
N ARG A 108 3.57 -24.20 17.54
CA ARG A 108 3.91 -23.21 18.59
C ARG A 108 2.67 -22.78 19.37
N SER A 109 2.89 -22.34 20.60
CA SER A 109 1.89 -21.61 21.37
C SER A 109 1.71 -20.19 20.82
N ILE A 110 0.58 -19.57 21.17
CA ILE A 110 0.37 -18.15 20.91
C ILE A 110 1.26 -17.38 21.90
N PRO A 111 2.01 -16.35 21.45
CA PRO A 111 2.91 -15.60 22.31
C PRO A 111 2.12 -14.89 23.41
N THR A 112 2.69 -14.85 24.60
CA THR A 112 2.15 -14.10 25.77
C THR A 112 2.82 -12.74 25.93
N ALA A 113 4.01 -12.55 25.35
CA ALA A 113 4.79 -11.32 25.46
C ALA A 113 4.23 -10.15 24.63
N PHE A 114 3.41 -10.43 23.62
CA PHE A 114 2.78 -9.43 22.76
C PHE A 114 1.46 -9.97 22.22
N LYS A 115 0.52 -9.06 21.93
CA LYS A 115 -0.77 -9.38 21.34
C LYS A 115 -0.64 -9.48 19.82
N LEU A 116 -1.15 -10.54 19.22
CA LEU A 116 -1.17 -10.66 17.77
C LEU A 116 -2.22 -9.72 17.15
N PHE A 117 -1.87 -9.10 16.04
CA PHE A 117 -2.77 -8.36 15.18
C PHE A 117 -2.68 -8.89 13.75
N THR A 118 -3.76 -8.73 12.99
CA THR A 118 -3.81 -9.13 11.59
C THR A 118 -4.63 -8.13 10.78
N GLY A 119 -4.40 -8.07 9.48
CA GLY A 119 -5.09 -7.15 8.58
C GLY A 119 -4.64 -7.31 7.14
N SER A 120 -4.84 -6.26 6.35
CA SER A 120 -4.44 -6.26 4.94
C SER A 120 -2.92 -6.32 4.78
N ALA A 121 -2.44 -7.06 3.77
CA ALA A 121 -1.03 -6.98 3.36
C ALA A 121 -0.67 -5.64 2.70
N TRP A 122 -1.67 -4.79 2.40
CA TRP A 122 -1.48 -3.46 1.82
C TRP A 122 -1.58 -2.42 2.92
N MET A 123 -0.70 -1.44 2.89
CA MET A 123 -0.57 -0.44 3.94
C MET A 123 0.23 0.76 3.42
N ALA A 124 0.02 1.92 4.02
CA ALA A 124 0.89 3.08 3.89
C ALA A 124 1.49 3.39 5.26
N LEU A 125 2.78 3.10 5.43
CA LEU A 125 3.47 3.24 6.70
C LEU A 125 4.32 4.50 6.74
N SER A 126 4.30 5.16 7.90
CA SER A 126 5.10 6.33 8.17
C SER A 126 6.59 5.99 8.23
N ARG A 127 7.42 6.97 7.86
CA ARG A 127 8.88 6.82 7.95
C ARG A 127 9.37 6.53 9.38
N PRO A 128 8.89 7.22 10.44
CA PRO A 128 9.28 6.92 11.81
C PRO A 128 9.02 5.46 12.21
N PHE A 129 7.87 4.89 11.82
CA PHE A 129 7.56 3.50 12.12
C PHE A 129 8.49 2.51 11.39
N ILE A 130 8.80 2.78 10.12
CA ILE A 130 9.76 1.96 9.38
C ILE A 130 11.17 2.06 9.98
N ASP A 131 11.60 3.26 10.36
CA ASP A 131 12.90 3.44 11.03
C ASP A 131 12.92 2.69 12.37
N TYR A 132 11.82 2.67 13.12
CA TYR A 132 11.68 1.84 14.33
C TYR A 132 11.79 0.33 14.03
N CYS A 133 11.20 -0.15 12.95
CA CYS A 133 11.29 -1.57 12.58
C CYS A 133 12.71 -2.01 12.21
N ILE A 134 13.52 -1.11 11.61
CA ILE A 134 14.87 -1.41 11.12
C ILE A 134 15.93 -1.14 12.18
N TRP A 135 15.86 0.05 12.79
CA TRP A 135 16.89 0.60 13.68
C TRP A 135 16.46 0.63 15.15
N GLY A 136 15.23 0.22 15.46
CA GLY A 136 14.70 0.20 16.82
C GLY A 136 15.65 -0.51 17.79
N TRP A 137 15.89 0.13 18.92
CA TRP A 137 16.68 -0.42 20.00
C TRP A 137 15.86 -1.43 20.83
N ASP A 138 14.52 -1.32 20.80
CA ASP A 138 13.62 -2.31 21.39
C ASP A 138 13.78 -3.68 20.70
N ASN A 139 13.62 -4.75 21.49
CA ASN A 139 13.59 -6.13 21.03
C ASN A 139 12.25 -6.51 20.37
N LEU A 140 11.18 -5.72 20.53
CA LEU A 140 9.87 -6.05 19.97
C LEU A 140 9.90 -6.32 18.45
N PRO A 141 10.43 -5.44 17.57
CA PRO A 141 10.47 -5.74 16.13
C PRO A 141 11.23 -7.02 15.79
N ARG A 142 12.38 -7.26 16.45
CA ARG A 142 13.21 -8.47 16.25
C ARG A 142 12.50 -9.73 16.71
N THR A 143 11.83 -9.67 17.86
CA THR A 143 11.09 -10.79 18.44
C THR A 143 9.89 -11.16 17.59
N VAL A 144 9.13 -10.15 17.13
CA VAL A 144 7.99 -10.36 16.24
C VAL A 144 8.47 -10.83 14.87
N LEU A 145 9.61 -10.36 14.36
CA LEU A 145 10.20 -10.84 13.10
C LEU A 145 10.53 -12.32 13.18
N MET A 146 11.17 -12.77 14.26
CA MET A 146 11.44 -14.19 14.51
C MET A 146 10.15 -15.01 14.60
N TYR A 147 9.08 -14.45 15.19
CA TYR A 147 7.79 -15.14 15.22
C TYR A 147 7.17 -15.28 13.82
N TYR A 148 7.32 -14.27 12.96
CA TYR A 148 6.75 -14.23 11.62
C TYR A 148 7.67 -14.80 10.52
N SER A 149 8.91 -15.21 10.81
CA SER A 149 9.81 -15.82 9.82
C SER A 149 9.35 -17.20 9.34
N ASN A 150 8.63 -17.93 10.18
CA ASN A 150 8.11 -19.28 9.89
C ASN A 150 6.58 -19.31 9.86
N PHE A 151 5.99 -18.24 9.32
CA PHE A 151 4.55 -18.01 9.32
C PHE A 151 4.03 -17.85 7.89
N LEU A 152 2.86 -18.43 7.59
CA LEU A 152 2.22 -18.22 6.30
C LEU A 152 1.57 -16.83 6.26
N SER A 153 1.77 -16.09 5.17
CA SER A 153 1.25 -14.71 5.02
C SER A 153 1.78 -13.72 6.08
N SER A 154 3.08 -13.76 6.37
CA SER A 154 3.73 -12.85 7.33
C SER A 154 3.42 -11.35 7.16
N PRO A 155 3.31 -10.80 5.93
CA PRO A 155 2.95 -9.39 5.73
C PRO A 155 1.58 -9.00 6.31
N GLU A 156 0.64 -9.95 6.44
CA GLU A 156 -0.70 -9.72 7.00
C GLU A 156 -0.73 -9.69 8.54
N GLY A 157 0.43 -9.73 9.21
CA GLY A 157 0.50 -9.76 10.66
C GLY A 157 1.72 -9.10 11.30
N TYR A 158 2.89 -9.13 10.64
CA TYR A 158 4.13 -8.57 11.20
C TYR A 158 3.99 -7.09 11.56
N PHE A 159 3.72 -6.23 10.57
CA PHE A 159 3.65 -4.78 10.79
C PHE A 159 2.52 -4.39 11.74
N HIS A 160 1.35 -5.03 11.61
CA HIS A 160 0.21 -4.86 12.51
C HIS A 160 0.60 -5.13 13.97
N THR A 161 1.28 -6.26 14.20
CA THR A 161 1.67 -6.69 15.54
C THR A 161 2.74 -5.77 16.13
N VAL A 162 3.76 -5.39 15.36
CA VAL A 162 4.79 -4.46 15.86
C VAL A 162 4.17 -3.11 16.18
N LEU A 163 3.41 -2.52 15.25
CA LEU A 163 2.81 -1.19 15.40
C LEU A 163 1.86 -1.11 16.58
N CYS A 164 1.01 -2.13 16.75
CA CYS A 164 -0.02 -2.13 17.79
C CYS A 164 0.51 -2.47 19.20
N ASN A 165 1.69 -3.07 19.32
CA ASN A 165 2.31 -3.36 20.62
C ASN A 165 3.37 -2.32 21.03
N ALA A 166 3.81 -1.46 20.11
CA ALA A 166 4.76 -0.40 20.40
C ALA A 166 4.03 0.83 20.96
N GLU A 167 4.38 1.24 22.18
CA GLU A 167 3.68 2.31 22.91
C GLU A 167 3.73 3.65 22.16
N GLU A 168 4.88 3.96 21.56
CA GLU A 168 5.15 5.17 20.79
C GLU A 168 4.25 5.35 19.56
N PHE A 169 3.60 4.28 19.05
CA PHE A 169 2.75 4.35 17.86
C PHE A 169 1.24 4.22 18.14
N ARG A 170 0.81 4.05 19.40
CA ARG A 170 -0.59 3.75 19.77
C ARG A 170 -1.66 4.72 19.25
N ASN A 171 -1.28 5.97 18.97
CA ASN A 171 -2.18 7.02 18.49
C ASN A 171 -1.95 7.41 17.02
N THR A 172 -1.15 6.64 16.29
CA THR A 172 -0.79 6.94 14.89
C THR A 172 -1.47 6.02 13.90
N THR A 173 -2.31 5.08 14.37
CA THR A 173 -2.90 4.05 13.51
C THR A 173 -4.20 4.55 12.88
N VAL A 174 -4.25 4.58 11.55
CA VAL A 174 -5.47 4.84 10.79
C VAL A 174 -5.94 3.49 10.24
N ASN A 175 -7.06 2.99 10.75
CA ASN A 175 -7.57 1.65 10.42
C ASN A 175 -8.21 1.60 9.03
N SER A 176 -7.36 1.62 8.00
CA SER A 176 -7.70 1.55 6.57
C SER A 176 -6.45 1.18 5.78
N ASP A 177 -6.58 0.31 4.78
CA ASP A 177 -5.51 0.00 3.83
C ASP A 177 -5.55 0.87 2.56
N LEU A 178 -6.46 1.84 2.50
CA LEU A 178 -6.69 2.75 1.36
C LEU A 178 -7.10 2.07 0.05
N HIS A 179 -7.54 0.80 0.10
CA HIS A 179 -8.01 0.07 -1.07
C HIS A 179 -9.52 -0.15 -1.03
N PHE A 180 -10.15 -0.01 -2.18
CA PHE A 180 -11.45 -0.62 -2.44
C PHE A 180 -11.25 -2.09 -2.84
N ILE A 181 -11.84 -2.99 -2.06
CA ILE A 181 -11.78 -4.44 -2.28
C ILE A 181 -13.18 -5.01 -2.11
N THR A 182 -13.63 -5.80 -3.07
CA THR A 182 -14.86 -6.58 -2.96
C THR A 182 -14.54 -8.06 -2.80
N TRP A 183 -15.38 -8.75 -2.03
CA TRP A 183 -15.28 -10.19 -1.79
C TRP A 183 -16.57 -10.85 -2.23
N ASP A 184 -16.46 -12.03 -2.84
CA ASP A 184 -17.62 -12.88 -3.10
C ASP A 184 -18.24 -13.33 -1.76
N ASN A 185 -19.51 -13.74 -1.77
CA ASN A 185 -20.16 -14.37 -0.62
C ASN A 185 -20.58 -15.81 -0.98
N PRO A 186 -19.98 -16.85 -0.37
CA PRO A 186 -18.93 -16.80 0.65
C PRO A 186 -17.56 -16.32 0.09
N PRO A 187 -16.68 -15.75 0.95
CA PRO A 187 -15.40 -15.24 0.51
C PRO A 187 -14.49 -16.36 0.01
N LYS A 188 -13.89 -16.14 -1.17
CA LYS A 188 -12.87 -17.01 -1.76
C LYS A 188 -11.48 -16.68 -1.19
N GLN A 189 -10.46 -17.45 -1.57
CA GLN A 189 -9.05 -17.21 -1.17
C GLN A 189 -8.53 -15.84 -1.65
N HIS A 190 -9.04 -15.33 -2.77
CA HIS A 190 -8.67 -14.04 -3.32
C HIS A 190 -9.90 -13.16 -3.51
N PRO A 191 -9.74 -11.82 -3.44
CA PRO A 191 -10.81 -10.87 -3.70
C PRO A 191 -11.45 -11.09 -5.08
N HIS A 192 -12.69 -10.60 -5.21
CA HIS A 192 -13.41 -10.55 -6.47
C HIS A 192 -12.62 -9.74 -7.51
N HIS A 193 -12.73 -10.16 -8.78
CA HIS A 193 -12.16 -9.43 -9.89
C HIS A 193 -13.10 -8.29 -10.30
N LEU A 194 -12.69 -7.07 -10.00
CA LEU A 194 -13.47 -5.87 -10.29
C LEU A 194 -13.65 -5.70 -11.80
N ASN A 195 -14.86 -5.32 -12.20
CA ASN A 195 -15.26 -5.08 -13.58
C ASN A 195 -16.10 -3.78 -13.69
N LEU A 196 -16.64 -3.48 -14.87
CA LEU A 196 -17.44 -2.27 -15.12
C LEU A 196 -18.66 -2.14 -14.18
N GLY A 197 -19.28 -3.25 -13.77
CA GLY A 197 -20.40 -3.24 -12.83
C GLY A 197 -20.02 -2.78 -11.42
N ASP A 198 -18.73 -2.71 -11.10
CA ASP A 198 -18.23 -2.23 -9.81
C ASP A 198 -17.86 -0.75 -9.82
N MET A 199 -17.93 -0.06 -10.96
CA MET A 199 -17.41 1.30 -11.14
C MET A 199 -18.01 2.28 -10.13
N ASP A 200 -19.34 2.31 -10.00
CA ASP A 200 -20.02 3.22 -9.08
C ASP A 200 -19.61 2.99 -7.63
N ARG A 201 -19.59 1.73 -7.18
CA ARG A 201 -19.16 1.38 -5.81
C ARG A 201 -17.71 1.75 -5.57
N MET A 202 -16.86 1.51 -6.56
CA MET A 202 -15.45 1.82 -6.51
C MET A 202 -15.22 3.34 -6.43
N VAL A 203 -15.95 4.16 -7.19
CA VAL A 203 -15.86 5.63 -7.11
C VAL A 203 -16.40 6.14 -5.78
N ASN A 204 -17.58 5.67 -5.38
CA ASN A 204 -18.26 6.08 -4.14
C ASN A 204 -17.50 5.70 -2.86
N SER A 205 -16.61 4.70 -2.92
CA SER A 205 -15.74 4.34 -1.79
C SER A 205 -14.73 5.43 -1.42
N ASN A 206 -14.47 6.40 -2.31
CA ASN A 206 -13.45 7.43 -2.17
C ASN A 206 -12.00 6.94 -2.00
N ALA A 207 -11.77 5.62 -1.99
CA ALA A 207 -10.45 5.02 -1.86
C ALA A 207 -9.52 5.46 -3.00
N PRO A 208 -8.24 5.78 -2.74
CA PRO A 208 -7.29 6.12 -3.80
C PRO A 208 -6.89 4.93 -4.66
N PHE A 209 -7.00 3.70 -4.14
CA PHE A 209 -6.64 2.48 -4.84
C PHE A 209 -7.83 1.51 -4.89
N ALA A 210 -7.79 0.57 -5.85
CA ALA A 210 -8.72 -0.54 -5.91
C ALA A 210 -8.01 -1.82 -6.34
N ARG A 211 -8.55 -2.97 -5.90
CA ARG A 211 -8.12 -4.29 -6.35
C ARG A 211 -9.26 -5.30 -6.18
N LYS A 212 -9.30 -6.38 -6.97
CA LYS A 212 -8.25 -6.91 -7.87
C LYS A 212 -8.74 -6.87 -9.31
N PHE A 213 -7.88 -6.53 -10.25
CA PHE A 213 -8.25 -6.46 -11.67
C PHE A 213 -7.63 -7.61 -12.46
N ARG A 214 -8.37 -8.09 -13.46
CA ARG A 214 -7.79 -8.90 -14.53
C ARG A 214 -7.00 -7.99 -15.46
N ARG A 215 -5.95 -8.54 -16.06
CA ARG A 215 -5.24 -7.87 -17.14
C ARG A 215 -6.20 -7.59 -18.30
N GLU A 216 -6.07 -6.39 -18.88
CA GLU A 216 -6.83 -5.96 -20.07
C GLU A 216 -8.36 -5.94 -19.85
N ASP A 217 -8.82 -5.86 -18.59
CA ASP A 217 -10.24 -5.67 -18.31
C ASP A 217 -10.68 -4.25 -18.70
N PRO A 218 -11.80 -4.06 -19.44
CA PRO A 218 -12.28 -2.74 -19.88
C PRO A 218 -12.51 -1.72 -18.76
N VAL A 219 -12.72 -2.17 -17.51
CA VAL A 219 -12.82 -1.25 -16.37
C VAL A 219 -11.54 -0.42 -16.16
N LEU A 220 -10.38 -0.93 -16.58
CA LEU A 220 -9.11 -0.23 -16.46
C LEU A 220 -9.05 1.00 -17.36
N ASP A 221 -9.55 0.87 -18.58
CA ASP A 221 -9.67 1.98 -19.54
C ASP A 221 -10.69 2.99 -19.02
N LYS A 222 -11.80 2.52 -18.43
CA LYS A 222 -12.81 3.37 -17.81
C LYS A 222 -12.25 4.20 -16.64
N ILE A 223 -11.39 3.60 -15.79
CA ILE A 223 -10.68 4.32 -14.73
C ILE A 223 -9.73 5.38 -15.31
N ASP A 224 -8.98 5.01 -16.35
CA ASP A 224 -8.01 5.90 -16.99
C ASP A 224 -8.70 7.11 -17.62
N GLU A 225 -9.79 6.90 -18.33
CA GLU A 225 -10.59 7.94 -18.96
C GLU A 225 -11.31 8.82 -17.93
N GLU A 226 -12.13 8.24 -17.04
CA GLU A 226 -13.05 9.01 -16.20
C GLU A 226 -12.42 9.56 -14.92
N LEU A 227 -11.45 8.84 -14.33
CA LEU A 227 -10.90 9.20 -13.02
C LEU A 227 -9.52 9.85 -13.12
N LEU A 228 -8.73 9.46 -14.11
CA LEU A 228 -7.36 9.93 -14.31
C LEU A 228 -7.22 10.90 -15.49
N ASN A 229 -8.28 11.07 -16.29
CA ASN A 229 -8.32 11.93 -17.47
C ASN A 229 -7.11 11.69 -18.39
N ARG A 230 -6.83 10.42 -18.70
CA ARG A 230 -5.71 10.02 -19.57
C ARG A 230 -6.17 9.04 -20.64
N GLY A 231 -5.62 9.21 -21.84
CA GLY A 231 -5.79 8.25 -22.93
C GLY A 231 -4.92 7.00 -22.76
N SER A 232 -5.16 6.01 -23.61
CA SER A 232 -4.34 4.78 -23.65
C SER A 232 -2.86 5.11 -23.91
N GLY A 233 -1.97 4.53 -23.11
CA GLY A 233 -0.52 4.77 -23.20
C GLY A 233 -0.03 6.11 -22.65
N MET A 234 -0.93 7.01 -22.25
CA MET A 234 -0.56 8.37 -21.81
C MET A 234 -0.28 8.45 -20.31
N PRO A 235 0.59 9.39 -19.86
CA PRO A 235 0.69 9.74 -18.44
C PRO A 235 -0.64 10.15 -17.84
N THR A 236 -0.82 9.88 -16.55
CA THR A 236 -1.81 10.65 -15.78
C THR A 236 -1.33 12.09 -15.70
N PRO A 237 -2.09 13.08 -16.22
CA PRO A 237 -1.67 14.46 -16.14
C PRO A 237 -1.55 14.94 -14.70
N GLY A 238 -0.44 15.61 -14.39
CA GLY A 238 -0.21 16.28 -13.11
C GLY A 238 -0.40 17.78 -13.22
N GLY A 239 -0.28 18.48 -12.09
CA GLY A 239 -0.34 19.95 -12.02
C GLY A 239 0.73 20.68 -12.84
N TRP A 240 1.78 19.98 -13.27
CA TRP A 240 2.85 20.47 -14.14
C TRP A 240 2.55 20.34 -15.64
N CYS A 241 1.49 19.63 -16.03
CA CYS A 241 1.08 19.51 -17.43
C CYS A 241 0.25 20.75 -17.80
N ILE A 242 0.84 21.67 -18.58
CA ILE A 242 0.24 22.98 -18.93
C ILE A 242 -0.13 23.10 -20.41
N GLY A 243 0.02 22.01 -21.17
CA GLY A 243 -0.41 21.92 -22.56
C GLY A 243 -1.94 22.00 -22.70
N SER A 244 -2.40 22.16 -23.94
CA SER A 244 -3.82 22.15 -24.25
C SER A 244 -4.42 20.76 -24.02
N HIS A 245 -5.70 20.73 -23.66
CA HIS A 245 -6.52 19.51 -23.69
C HIS A 245 -7.40 19.45 -24.95
N GLU A 246 -7.31 20.44 -25.83
CA GLU A 246 -8.15 20.54 -27.02
C GLU A 246 -7.80 19.43 -28.02
N ASN A 247 -8.82 18.87 -28.68
CA ASN A 247 -8.67 17.85 -29.73
C ASN A 247 -7.85 16.61 -29.33
N GLY A 248 -7.87 16.23 -28.05
CA GLY A 248 -7.13 15.06 -27.57
C GLY A 248 -5.61 15.24 -27.54
N THR A 249 -5.15 16.50 -27.55
CA THR A 249 -3.72 16.80 -27.36
C THR A 249 -3.24 16.38 -25.98
N ASP A 250 -1.98 15.95 -25.89
CA ASP A 250 -1.37 15.57 -24.62
C ASP A 250 -1.10 16.83 -23.78
N PRO A 251 -1.78 17.01 -22.63
CA PRO A 251 -1.51 18.16 -21.76
C PRO A 251 -0.09 18.15 -21.20
N CYS A 252 0.57 16.99 -21.17
CA CYS A 252 1.94 16.84 -20.70
C CYS A 252 2.99 17.04 -21.80
N ALA A 253 2.59 17.34 -23.04
CA ALA A 253 3.51 17.75 -24.11
C ALA A 253 4.23 19.07 -23.79
N VAL A 254 3.60 19.92 -22.96
CA VAL A 254 4.22 21.13 -22.42
C VAL A 254 4.29 21.00 -20.90
N ILE A 255 5.51 20.86 -20.40
CA ILE A 255 5.79 20.73 -18.97
C ILE A 255 6.11 22.12 -18.41
N GLY A 256 5.31 22.55 -17.43
CA GLY A 256 5.54 23.75 -16.64
C GLY A 256 6.41 23.48 -15.42
N ASP A 257 6.18 24.23 -14.35
CA ASP A 257 6.91 24.05 -13.10
C ASP A 257 6.52 22.72 -12.41
N THR A 258 7.52 21.85 -12.24
CA THR A 258 7.37 20.52 -11.62
C THR A 258 7.18 20.56 -10.11
N ASP A 259 7.49 21.68 -9.46
CA ASP A 259 7.29 21.86 -8.01
C ASP A 259 5.83 22.27 -7.69
N VAL A 260 5.01 22.56 -8.71
CA VAL A 260 3.60 22.95 -8.54
C VAL A 260 2.70 21.73 -8.36
N ILE A 261 2.08 21.62 -7.17
CA ILE A 261 1.08 20.60 -6.86
C ILE A 261 -0.32 21.22 -6.99
N ARG A 262 -1.05 20.86 -8.06
CA ARG A 262 -2.46 21.24 -8.23
C ARG A 262 -3.37 20.05 -7.93
N PRO A 263 -4.29 20.16 -6.97
CA PRO A 263 -5.28 19.12 -6.72
C PRO A 263 -6.35 19.09 -7.82
N GLY A 264 -6.67 17.90 -8.30
CA GLY A 264 -7.80 17.60 -9.18
C GLY A 264 -8.98 16.97 -8.42
N PRO A 265 -9.97 16.42 -9.16
CA PRO A 265 -11.15 15.79 -8.57
C PRO A 265 -10.82 14.60 -7.65
N GLY A 266 -9.73 13.88 -7.91
CA GLY A 266 -9.29 12.76 -7.08
C GLY A 266 -8.85 13.20 -5.68
N ALA A 267 -8.30 14.40 -5.53
CA ALA A 267 -7.94 14.97 -4.24
C ALA A 267 -9.17 15.16 -3.35
N ARG A 268 -10.30 15.66 -3.89
CA ARG A 268 -11.56 15.84 -3.14
C ARG A 268 -12.13 14.51 -2.64
N ARG A 269 -12.06 13.46 -3.46
CA ARG A 269 -12.48 12.11 -3.04
C ARG A 269 -11.61 11.63 -1.88
N LEU A 270 -10.29 11.71 -2.02
CA LEU A 270 -9.37 11.28 -0.97
C LEU A 270 -9.51 12.12 0.31
N GLU A 271 -9.72 13.43 0.20
CA GLU A 271 -10.00 14.32 1.32
C GLU A 271 -11.24 13.87 2.10
N SER A 272 -12.33 13.55 1.40
CA SER A 272 -13.56 13.04 2.02
C SER A 272 -13.32 11.73 2.79
N LEU A 273 -12.56 10.79 2.19
CA LEU A 273 -12.19 9.56 2.87
C LEU A 273 -11.34 9.83 4.11
N VAL A 274 -10.27 10.61 3.98
CA VAL A 274 -9.34 10.85 5.09
C VAL A 274 -10.01 11.62 6.22
N THR A 275 -10.84 12.61 5.90
CA THR A 275 -11.62 13.36 6.90
C THR A 275 -12.53 12.43 7.69
N SER A 276 -13.20 11.49 7.00
CA SER A 276 -14.03 10.47 7.65
C SER A 276 -13.20 9.53 8.53
N LEU A 277 -12.06 9.05 8.04
CA LEU A 277 -11.17 8.15 8.78
C LEU A 277 -10.58 8.79 10.04
N LEU A 278 -10.28 10.09 9.98
CA LEU A 278 -9.70 10.87 11.06
C LEU A 278 -10.74 11.54 11.97
N SER A 279 -12.03 11.33 11.71
CA SER A 279 -13.11 11.85 12.57
C SER A 279 -13.04 11.23 13.97
N THR A 280 -13.55 11.93 14.98
CA THR A 280 -13.55 11.46 16.37
C THR A 280 -14.26 10.11 16.53
N GLU A 281 -15.33 9.90 15.75
CA GLU A 281 -16.14 8.68 15.76
C GLU A 281 -15.42 7.47 15.15
N ASN A 282 -14.50 7.70 14.22
CA ASN A 282 -13.77 6.63 13.52
C ASN A 282 -12.37 6.41 14.09
N PHE A 283 -11.59 7.47 14.26
CA PHE A 283 -10.17 7.37 14.56
C PHE A 283 -9.92 6.79 15.95
N ARG A 284 -10.50 7.39 17.00
CA ARG A 284 -10.23 6.98 18.40
C ARG A 284 -10.78 5.58 18.72
N PRO A 285 -12.01 5.20 18.33
CA PRO A 285 -12.54 3.89 18.66
C PRO A 285 -11.82 2.74 17.94
N LYS A 286 -11.21 3.00 16.77
CA LYS A 286 -10.57 2.00 15.91
C LYS A 286 -9.05 1.89 16.07
N GLN A 287 -8.45 2.56 17.08
CA GLN A 287 -7.04 2.33 17.43
C GLN A 287 -6.80 0.86 17.86
N CYS A 288 -5.55 0.44 17.84
CA CYS A 288 -5.12 -0.86 18.36
C CYS A 288 -5.61 -1.07 19.80
N LYS A 289 -6.39 -2.13 20.01
CA LYS A 289 -6.94 -2.57 21.29
C LYS A 289 -6.66 -4.03 21.51
#